data_AF-A0A2M7JKM7-F1
#
_entry.id   AF-A0A2M7JKM7-F1
#
_cell.length_a   1.000
_cell.length_b   1.000
_cell.length_c   1.000
_cell.angle_alpha   90.00
_cell.angle_beta   90.00
_cell.angle_gamma   90.00
#
_symmetry.space_group_name_H-M   'P 1'
#
loop_
_entity.id
_entity.type
_entity.pdbx_description
1 polymer ?
#
loop_
_entity_poly.entity_id
_entity_poly.type
_entity_poly.pdbx_seq_one_letter_code
_entity_poly.pdbx_strand_id
1 'polypeptide(L)' 'MKIEELITGKKDSDPVALGKSSFPVSALKSLLKEGYLNLRIYEDNNTFSFWGKNCTACFTEKQILDRARS' A
#
# COMPACT_ATOMS: atom_id res chain seq x y z
N MET A 1 -9.97 -1.33 3.09
CA MET A 1 -9.39 -2.70 3.05
C MET A 1 -8.14 -2.70 3.92
N LYS A 2 -7.78 -3.82 4.56
CA LYS A 2 -6.60 -3.89 5.43
C LYS A 2 -5.37 -4.27 4.62
N ILE A 3 -4.22 -3.67 4.92
CA ILE A 3 -2.96 -3.97 4.24
C ILE A 3 -2.55 -5.43 4.51
N GLU A 4 -2.67 -5.89 5.76
CA GLU A 4 -2.32 -7.27 6.14
C GLU A 4 -3.05 -8.33 5.32
N GLU A 5 -4.35 -8.15 5.09
CA GLU A 5 -5.17 -9.08 4.30
C GLU A 5 -4.69 -9.20 2.84
N LEU A 6 -4.09 -8.13 2.31
CA LEU A 6 -3.63 -8.07 0.92
C LEU A 6 -2.27 -8.73 0.70
N ILE A 7 -1.45 -8.78 1.76
CA ILE A 7 -0.09 -9.32 1.75
C ILE A 7 0.02 -10.70 2.41
N THR A 8 -1.01 -11.14 3.16
CA THR A 8 -1.04 -12.45 3.83
C THR A 8 -0.87 -13.57 2.81
N GLY A 9 0.11 -14.44 3.06
CA GLY A 9 0.42 -15.58 2.18
C GLY A 9 1.20 -15.22 0.91
N LYS A 10 1.57 -13.94 0.70
CA LYS A 10 2.35 -13.50 -0.46
C LYS A 10 3.80 -13.20 -0.12
N LYS A 11 4.68 -13.37 -1.11
CA LYS A 11 6.13 -13.06 -1.01
C LYS A 11 6.38 -11.57 -1.29
N ASP A 12 7.50 -11.03 -0.83
CA ASP A 12 7.84 -9.60 -0.96
C ASP A 12 7.85 -9.07 -2.40
N SER A 13 8.28 -9.90 -3.37
CA SER A 13 8.24 -9.55 -4.80
C SER A 13 6.89 -9.80 -5.47
N ASP A 14 5.92 -10.36 -4.76
CA ASP A 14 4.63 -10.69 -5.36
C ASP A 14 3.83 -9.41 -5.65
N PRO A 15 3.27 -9.26 -6.85
CA PRO A 15 2.46 -8.11 -7.19
C PRO A 15 1.07 -8.20 -6.53
N VAL A 16 0.68 -7.13 -5.84
CA VAL A 16 -0.64 -6.92 -5.26
C VAL A 16 -1.38 -5.88 -6.10
N ALA A 17 -2.44 -6.31 -6.76
CA ALA A 17 -3.34 -5.41 -7.48
C ALA A 17 -4.14 -4.56 -6.49
N LEU A 18 -4.05 -3.24 -6.65
CA LEU A 18 -4.82 -2.23 -5.92
C LEU A 18 -5.50 -1.31 -6.93
N GLY A 19 -6.74 -1.62 -7.28
CA GLY A 19 -7.48 -0.91 -8.33
C GLY A 19 -6.87 -1.20 -9.69
N LYS A 20 -6.50 -0.16 -10.44
CA LYS A 20 -5.83 -0.25 -11.75
C LYS A 20 -4.31 -0.40 -11.67
N SER A 21 -3.75 -0.26 -10.47
CA SER A 21 -2.30 -0.29 -10.22
C SER A 21 -1.89 -1.61 -9.58
N SER A 22 -0.63 -1.99 -9.75
CA SER A 22 -0.05 -3.19 -9.12
C SER A 22 1.22 -2.81 -8.35
N PHE A 23 1.27 -3.19 -7.08
CA PHE A 23 2.36 -2.84 -6.16
C PHE A 23 3.00 -4.09 -5.58
N PRO A 24 4.32 -4.12 -5.40
CA PRO A 24 4.96 -5.23 -4.71
C PRO A 24 4.55 -5.27 -3.24
N VAL A 25 4.43 -6.48 -2.68
CA VAL A 25 4.18 -6.69 -1.24
C VAL A 25 5.20 -5.95 -0.37
N SER A 26 6.46 -5.81 -0.81
CA SER A 26 7.49 -5.08 -0.07
C SER A 26 7.07 -3.63 0.25
N ALA A 27 6.48 -2.90 -0.70
CA ALA A 27 6.00 -1.54 -0.48
C ALA A 27 4.89 -1.48 0.58
N LEU A 28 3.96 -2.44 0.50
CA LEU A 28 2.84 -2.54 1.45
C LEU A 28 3.33 -2.92 2.86
N LYS A 29 4.34 -3.79 2.96
CA LYS A 29 4.99 -4.09 4.24
C LYS A 29 5.74 -2.90 4.82
N SER A 30 6.40 -2.08 4.00
CA SER A 30 7.03 -0.82 4.47
C SER A 30 5.97 0.10 5.08
N LEU A 31 4.84 0.29 4.41
CA LEU A 31 3.71 1.07 4.95
C LEU A 31 3.15 0.46 6.26
N LEU A 32 3.07 -0.87 6.34
CA LEU A 32 2.67 -1.55 7.57
C LEU A 32 3.65 -1.26 8.73
N LYS A 33 4.95 -1.28 8.46
CA LYS A 33 6.01 -0.95 9.44
C LYS A 33 5.96 0.53 9.87
N GLU A 34 5.58 1.43 8.96
CA GLU A 34 5.33 2.85 9.28
C GLU A 34 4.06 3.05 10.13
N GLY A 35 3.24 2.01 10.32
CA GLY A 35 2.05 2.01 11.17
C GLY A 35 0.74 2.23 10.41
N TYR A 36 0.75 2.22 9.09
CA TYR A 36 -0.47 2.21 8.28
C TYR A 36 -1.09 0.81 8.30
N LEU A 37 -2.40 0.72 8.56
CA LEU A 37 -3.09 -0.58 8.71
C LEU A 37 -4.16 -0.79 7.64
N ASN A 38 -4.79 0.31 7.24
CA ASN A 38 -5.89 0.35 6.31
C ASN A 38 -5.48 1.15 5.08
N LEU A 39 -6.10 0.81 3.96
CA LEU A 39 -5.99 1.58 2.74
C LEU A 39 -7.34 1.71 2.03
N ARG A 40 -7.43 2.73 1.20
CA ARG A 40 -8.52 3.00 0.27
C ARG A 40 -7.96 3.53 -1.03
N ILE A 41 -8.49 3.02 -2.13
CA ILE A 41 -8.10 3.41 -3.47
C ILE A 41 -9.14 4.42 -3.97
N TYR A 42 -8.67 5.53 -4.50
CA TYR A 42 -9.47 6.53 -5.20
C TYR A 42 -9.09 6.48 -6.69
N GLU A 43 -9.82 5.67 -7.44
CA GLU A 43 -9.54 5.43 -8.88
C GLU A 43 -9.69 6.68 -9.73
N ASP A 44 -10.52 7.64 -9.30
CA ASP A 44 -10.79 8.88 -10.02
C ASP A 44 -9.52 9.75 -10.18
N ASN A 45 -8.68 9.77 -9.14
CA ASN A 45 -7.47 10.59 -9.07
C ASN A 45 -6.18 9.78 -8.89
N ASN A 46 -6.23 8.45 -9.09
CA ASN A 46 -5.11 7.52 -8.87
C ASN A 46 -4.37 7.77 -7.53
N THR A 47 -5.15 8.02 -6.48
CA THR A 47 -4.63 8.34 -5.15
C THR A 47 -5.01 7.23 -4.17
N PHE A 48 -4.10 6.91 -3.27
CA PHE A 48 -4.24 5.85 -2.29
C PHE A 48 -4.17 6.48 -0.90
N SER A 49 -5.27 6.43 -0.17
CA SER A 49 -5.29 6.87 1.22
C SER A 49 -4.96 5.70 2.13
N PHE A 50 -4.03 5.92 3.04
CA PHE A 50 -3.59 4.97 4.04
C PHE A 50 -3.81 5.54 5.43
N TRP A 51 -4.26 4.71 6.35
CA TRP A 51 -4.44 5.13 7.73
C TRP A 51 -4.24 3.99 8.72
N GLY A 52 -3.72 4.34 9.87
CA GLY A 52 -3.49 3.48 11.01
C GLY A 52 -4.10 4.07 12.28
N LYS A 53 -3.56 3.66 13.42
CA LYS A 53 -4.05 4.11 14.73
C LYS A 53 -3.71 5.58 15.01
N ASN A 54 -2.51 6.00 14.62
CA ASN A 54 -1.99 7.36 14.83
C ASN A 54 -1.42 8.03 13.56
N CYS A 55 -1.57 7.42 12.39
CA CYS A 55 -0.97 7.92 11.15
C CYS A 55 -2.00 7.89 10.01
N THR A 56 -2.06 8.95 9.21
CA THR A 56 -2.91 9.06 8.02
C THR A 56 -2.11 9.75 6.92
N ALA A 57 -2.13 9.20 5.71
CA ALA A 57 -1.44 9.79 4.57
C ALA A 57 -2.10 9.42 3.25
N CYS A 58 -1.95 10.29 2.26
CA CYS A 58 -2.36 10.02 0.88
C CYS A 58 -1.10 9.91 0.02
N PHE A 59 -0.96 8.78 -0.67
CA PHE A 59 0.15 8.51 -1.56
C PHE A 59 -0.35 8.36 -3.00
N THR A 60 0.50 8.72 -3.94
CA THR A 60 0.34 8.39 -5.36
C THR A 60 1.03 7.07 -5.67
N GLU A 61 0.70 6.46 -6.81
CA GLU A 61 1.33 5.21 -7.27
C GLU A 61 2.88 5.29 -7.20
N LYS A 62 3.47 6.36 -7.74
CA LYS A 62 4.93 6.57 -7.69
C LYS A 62 5.49 6.58 -6.27
N GLN A 63 4.82 7.21 -5.32
CA GLN A 63 5.27 7.30 -3.93
C GLN A 63 5.20 5.95 -3.20
N ILE A 64 4.28 5.08 -3.59
CA ILE A 64 4.19 3.71 -3.04
C ILE A 64 5.28 2.84 -3.65
N LEU A 65 5.50 2.95 -4.97
CA LEU A 65 6.56 2.21 -5.67
C LEU A 65 7.96 2.57 -5.19
N ASP A 66 8.21 3.83 -4.87
CA ASP A 66 9.48 4.29 -4.31
C ASP A 66 9.82 3.59 -2.99
N ARG A 67 8.81 3.38 -2.13
CA ARG A 67 8.93 2.64 -0.86
C ARG A 67 9.21 1.14 -1.02
N ALA A 68 9.02 0.58 -2.21
CA ALA A 68 9.42 -0.80 -2.51
C ALA A 68 10.93 -0.97 -2.66
N ARG A 69 11.64 0.13 -2.97
CA ARG A 69 13.06 0.14 -3.35
C ARG A 69 13.99 0.51 -2.20
N SER A 70 13.43 0.97 -1.07
CA SER A 70 14.18 1.43 0.11
C SER A 70 14.40 0.35 1.15
#